data_AF-A0A2M8E3P4-F1
#
_entry.id   AF-A0A2M8E3P4-F1
#
_cell.length_a   1.000
_cell.length_b   1.000
_cell.length_c   1.000
_cell.angle_alpha   90.00
_cell.angle_beta   90.00
_cell.angle_gamma   90.00
#
_symmetry.space_group_name_H-M   'P 1'
#
loop_
_entity.id
_entity.type
_entity.pdbx_description
1 polymer ?
#
loop_
_entity_poly.entity_id
_entity_poly.type
_entity_poly.pdbx_seq_one_letter_code
_entity_poly.pdbx_strand_id
1 'polypeptide(L)'
;MHIETPPTDKPYDKPEGERRGLIIVNTGDGKGKSTAAFGLALRAHGRGKAVKIFQFMKVPTARFGEHRMFEQLGIPIEGLGDGFSWKSQDLEHSAQLARDGWQKAKAAILSSDYFMVTLDEVTYPLIYGWLPLADVLETLRNRPSQVHVVLTGRRCPAEIIALADTVTEMQMVKHAFKAGIPAQRGIED
;
A
#
# COMPACT_ATOMS: atom_id res chain seq x y z
N MET A 1 -6.50 6.36 33.86
CA MET A 1 -5.27 6.28 33.05
C MET A 1 -4.14 5.94 34.01
N HIS A 2 -3.45 4.82 33.80
CA HIS A 2 -2.22 4.55 34.53
C HIS A 2 -1.12 5.39 33.88
N ILE A 3 -0.59 6.35 34.62
CA ILE A 3 0.52 7.19 34.14
C ILE A 3 1.80 6.42 34.45
N GLU A 4 2.53 6.03 33.39
CA GLU A 4 3.81 5.32 33.50
C GLU A 4 4.98 6.29 33.44
N THR A 5 6.04 6.03 34.20
CA THR A 5 7.30 6.77 34.09
C THR A 5 8.02 6.33 32.80
N PRO A 6 8.49 7.26 31.95
CA PRO A 6 9.24 6.89 30.76
C PRO A 6 10.48 6.06 31.11
N PRO A 7 10.80 5.01 30.35
CA PRO A 7 12.03 4.25 30.55
C PRO A 7 13.23 5.17 30.31
N THR A 8 14.18 5.17 31.25
CA THR A 8 15.46 5.90 31.13
C THR A 8 16.55 5.07 30.47
N ASP A 9 16.40 3.75 30.51
CA ASP A 9 17.33 2.80 29.93
C ASP A 9 16.84 2.31 28.56
N LYS A 10 17.80 2.00 27.69
CA LYS A 10 17.50 1.50 26.35
C LYS A 10 16.91 0.08 26.47
N PRO A 11 15.67 -0.18 25.99
CA PRO A 11 14.99 -1.44 26.26
C PRO A 11 15.36 -2.59 25.30
N TYR A 12 16.31 -2.37 24.38
CA TYR A 12 16.69 -3.36 23.37
C TYR A 12 18.13 -3.18 22.86
N ASP A 13 18.73 -4.27 22.40
CA ASP A 13 20.02 -4.27 21.74
C ASP A 13 19.94 -3.72 20.32
N LYS A 14 21.04 -3.13 19.85
CA LYS A 14 21.07 -2.59 18.49
C LYS A 14 21.12 -3.76 17.49
N PRO A 15 20.20 -3.84 16.51
CA PRO A 15 20.25 -4.89 15.50
C PRO A 15 21.49 -4.71 14.60
N GLU A 16 22.13 -5.83 14.26
CA GLU A 16 23.35 -5.89 13.43
C GLU A 16 23.10 -6.33 11.98
N GLY A 17 21.83 -6.57 11.62
CA GLY A 17 21.46 -7.04 10.28
C GLY A 17 21.74 -6.04 9.15
N GLU A 18 21.88 -6.57 7.94
CA GLU A 18 22.13 -5.76 6.75
C GLU A 18 20.96 -4.83 6.41
N ARG A 19 21.28 -3.64 5.89
CA ARG A 19 20.26 -2.71 5.37
C ARG A 19 19.83 -3.14 3.98
N ARG A 20 18.56 -3.48 3.84
CA ARG A 20 17.94 -3.82 2.55
C ARG A 20 16.54 -3.22 2.41
N GLY A 21 16.03 -3.24 1.19
CA GLY A 21 14.65 -2.99 0.84
C GLY A 21 13.71 -3.95 1.57
N LEU A 22 12.58 -3.42 2.03
CA LEU A 22 11.62 -4.14 2.86
C LEU A 22 10.30 -4.35 2.10
N ILE A 23 9.67 -5.50 2.33
CA ILE A 23 8.26 -5.72 2.01
C ILE A 23 7.44 -5.37 3.24
N ILE A 24 6.56 -4.37 3.10
CA ILE A 24 5.73 -3.85 4.19
C ILE A 24 4.26 -4.05 3.82
N VAL A 25 3.48 -4.64 4.71
CA VAL A 25 2.05 -4.89 4.52
C VAL A 25 1.24 -4.15 5.57
N ASN A 26 0.31 -3.31 5.10
CA ASN A 26 -0.72 -2.69 5.94
C ASN A 26 -2.08 -3.32 5.62
N THR A 27 -2.55 -4.24 6.47
CA THR A 27 -3.82 -4.96 6.28
C THR A 27 -4.80 -4.75 7.44
N GLY A 28 -5.87 -5.55 7.51
CA GLY A 28 -6.92 -5.44 8.54
C GLY A 28 -8.10 -4.55 8.15
N ASP A 29 -9.17 -4.61 8.94
CA ASP A 29 -10.45 -3.95 8.65
C ASP A 29 -10.52 -2.48 9.08
N GLY A 30 -9.58 -2.02 9.91
CA GLY A 30 -9.48 -0.66 10.42
C GLY A 30 -9.06 0.36 9.35
N LYS A 31 -9.44 1.62 9.57
CA LYS A 31 -8.97 2.77 8.80
C LYS A 31 -7.48 2.98 9.07
N GLY A 32 -6.73 3.32 8.02
CA GLY A 32 -5.34 3.77 8.15
C GLY A 32 -4.37 3.20 7.11
N LYS A 33 -4.74 2.14 6.39
CA LYS A 33 -3.80 1.32 5.59
C LYS A 33 -3.11 2.14 4.50
N SER A 34 -3.92 2.74 3.62
CA SER A 34 -3.45 3.61 2.54
C SER A 34 -2.78 4.86 3.08
N THR A 35 -3.36 5.51 4.10
CA THR A 35 -2.76 6.73 4.70
C THR A 35 -1.39 6.46 5.33
N ALA A 36 -1.17 5.29 5.93
CA ALA A 36 0.13 4.89 6.46
C ALA A 36 1.14 4.64 5.33
N ALA A 37 0.73 3.97 4.25
CA ALA A 37 1.58 3.77 3.07
C ALA A 37 1.95 5.11 2.40
N PHE A 38 0.99 6.03 2.27
CA PHE A 38 1.21 7.37 1.72
C PHE A 38 2.09 8.24 2.63
N GLY A 39 1.91 8.18 3.94
CA GLY A 39 2.80 8.85 4.89
C GLY A 39 4.23 8.31 4.81
N LEU A 40 4.40 7.01 4.58
CA LEU A 40 5.71 6.40 4.38
C LEU A 40 6.35 6.81 3.04
N ALA A 41 5.56 6.83 1.95
CA ALA A 41 5.98 7.35 0.65
C ALA A 41 6.44 8.82 0.76
N LEU A 42 5.66 9.67 1.44
CA LEU A 42 6.00 11.06 1.71
C LEU A 42 7.31 11.18 2.51
N ARG A 43 7.49 10.34 3.54
CA ARG A 43 8.73 10.30 4.32
C ARG A 43 9.94 9.95 3.47
N ALA A 44 9.83 8.94 2.60
CA ALA A 44 10.90 8.56 1.69
C ALA A 44 11.22 9.69 0.71
N HIS A 45 10.20 10.27 0.08
CA HIS A 45 10.37 11.39 -0.84
C HIS A 45 11.00 12.62 -0.17
N GLY A 46 10.57 12.97 1.05
CA GLY A 46 11.18 14.05 1.84
C GLY A 46 12.65 13.81 2.22
N ARG A 47 13.18 12.61 1.99
CA ARG A 47 14.61 12.26 2.08
C ARG A 47 15.29 12.16 0.71
N GLY A 48 14.69 12.75 -0.32
CA GLY A 48 15.21 12.78 -1.69
C GLY A 48 15.18 11.41 -2.39
N LYS A 49 14.31 10.49 -1.94
CA LYS A 49 14.19 9.16 -2.56
C LYS A 49 13.10 9.15 -3.62
N ALA A 50 13.36 8.44 -4.73
CA ALA A 50 12.38 8.22 -5.77
C ALA A 50 11.28 7.25 -5.30
N VAL A 51 10.02 7.63 -5.46
CA VAL A 51 8.87 6.84 -5.03
C VAL A 51 7.85 6.77 -6.17
N LYS A 52 7.18 5.62 -6.32
CA LYS A 52 6.05 5.45 -7.25
C LYS A 52 4.87 4.80 -6.52
N ILE A 53 3.66 5.29 -6.76
CA ILE A 53 2.43 4.80 -6.14
C ILE A 53 1.47 4.32 -7.23
N PHE A 54 0.92 3.13 -7.03
CA PHE A 54 -0.08 2.49 -7.87
C PHE A 54 -1.31 2.13 -7.03
N GLN A 55 -2.52 2.44 -7.52
CA GLN A 55 -3.78 2.18 -6.81
C GLN A 55 -4.69 1.25 -7.62
N PHE A 56 -4.82 -0.01 -7.19
CA PHE A 56 -5.42 -1.10 -7.98
C PHE A 56 -6.94 -1.07 -8.13
N MET A 57 -7.62 -0.18 -7.42
CA MET A 57 -9.09 -0.03 -7.46
C MET A 57 -9.54 1.38 -7.84
N LYS A 58 -8.62 2.32 -8.06
CA LYS A 58 -8.97 3.71 -8.37
C LYS A 58 -8.89 3.97 -9.87
N VAL A 59 -9.82 4.76 -10.38
CA VAL A 59 -9.81 5.22 -11.78
C VAL A 59 -8.58 6.08 -12.07
N PRO A 60 -8.04 6.09 -13.30
CA PRO A 60 -6.91 6.95 -13.68
C PRO A 60 -7.19 8.44 -13.50
N THR A 61 -8.46 8.84 -13.55
CA THR A 61 -8.92 10.23 -13.37
C THR A 61 -9.20 10.61 -11.91
N ALA A 62 -8.86 9.74 -10.96
CA ALA A 62 -9.07 9.98 -9.54
C ALA A 62 -8.33 11.25 -9.09
N ARG A 63 -8.97 12.04 -8.22
CA ARG A 63 -8.44 13.36 -7.81
C ARG A 63 -8.69 13.67 -6.33
N PHE A 64 -8.44 12.65 -5.51
CA PHE A 64 -8.50 12.69 -4.06
C PHE A 64 -7.38 13.54 -3.45
N GLY A 65 -7.40 13.76 -2.13
CA GLY A 65 -6.44 14.64 -1.45
C GLY A 65 -4.97 14.29 -1.71
N GLU A 66 -4.64 13.00 -1.67
CA GLU A 66 -3.28 12.51 -1.93
C GLU A 66 -2.83 12.76 -3.37
N HIS A 67 -3.74 12.69 -4.35
CA HIS A 67 -3.39 12.95 -5.76
C HIS A 67 -2.96 14.39 -5.96
N ARG A 68 -3.76 15.31 -5.41
CA ARG A 68 -3.50 16.76 -5.50
C ARG A 68 -2.17 17.13 -4.85
N MET A 69 -1.90 16.56 -3.67
CA MET A 69 -0.66 16.87 -2.96
C MET A 69 0.55 16.21 -3.63
N PHE A 70 0.44 14.96 -4.06
CA PHE A 70 1.54 14.26 -4.70
C PHE A 70 1.90 14.83 -6.07
N GLU A 71 0.92 15.34 -6.83
CA GLU A 71 1.17 16.12 -8.04
C GLU A 71 2.05 17.36 -7.76
N GLN A 72 1.73 18.14 -6.71
CA GLN A 72 2.53 19.31 -6.33
C GLN A 72 3.94 18.95 -5.83
N LEU A 73 4.10 17.80 -5.20
CA LEU A 73 5.39 17.31 -4.70
C LEU A 73 6.20 16.57 -5.77
N GLY A 74 5.63 16.31 -6.95
CA GLY A 74 6.29 15.49 -7.98
C GLY A 74 6.44 14.02 -7.59
N ILE A 75 5.54 13.49 -6.75
CA ILE A 75 5.44 12.07 -6.43
C ILE A 75 4.45 11.43 -7.42
N PRO A 76 4.88 10.55 -8.33
CA PRO A 76 3.97 9.93 -9.29
C PRO A 76 3.00 8.97 -8.60
N ILE A 77 1.69 9.23 -8.76
CA ILE A 77 0.59 8.38 -8.32
C ILE A 77 -0.32 8.05 -9.52
N GLU A 78 -0.76 6.80 -9.61
CA GLU A 78 -1.56 6.33 -10.75
C GLU A 78 -2.67 5.37 -10.30
N GLY A 79 -3.92 5.68 -10.69
CA GLY A 79 -5.04 4.77 -10.57
C GLY A 79 -5.02 3.73 -11.70
N LEU A 80 -5.19 2.46 -11.34
CA LEU A 80 -5.07 1.30 -12.24
C LEU A 80 -6.37 0.51 -12.42
N GLY A 81 -7.46 0.94 -11.79
CA GLY A 81 -8.76 0.26 -11.87
C GLY A 81 -9.82 1.11 -12.56
N ASP A 82 -11.06 0.66 -12.50
CA ASP A 82 -12.26 1.35 -12.98
C ASP A 82 -13.15 1.86 -11.83
N GLY A 83 -12.68 1.76 -10.59
CA GLY A 83 -13.38 2.22 -9.40
C GLY A 83 -13.92 1.06 -8.55
N PHE A 84 -15.06 1.29 -7.92
CA PHE A 84 -15.69 0.30 -7.06
C PHE A 84 -16.24 -0.87 -7.87
N SER A 85 -15.76 -2.08 -7.61
CA SER A 85 -16.14 -3.29 -8.36
C SER A 85 -17.65 -3.58 -8.35
N TRP A 86 -18.38 -3.23 -7.28
CA TRP A 86 -19.84 -3.40 -7.20
C TRP A 86 -20.63 -2.40 -8.06
N LYS A 87 -19.95 -1.41 -8.66
CA LYS A 87 -20.51 -0.55 -9.70
C LYS A 87 -20.11 -0.98 -11.10
N SER A 88 -19.19 -1.95 -11.23
CA SER A 88 -18.76 -2.44 -12.53
C SER A 88 -19.88 -3.23 -13.19
N GLN A 89 -20.07 -2.97 -14.48
CA GLN A 89 -20.97 -3.74 -15.35
C GLN A 89 -20.23 -4.86 -16.10
N ASP A 90 -18.89 -4.83 -16.05
CA ASP A 90 -18.00 -5.79 -16.73
C ASP A 90 -16.80 -6.10 -15.82
N LEU A 91 -16.94 -7.17 -15.04
CA LEU A 91 -15.90 -7.61 -14.11
C LEU A 91 -14.66 -8.16 -14.81
N GLU A 92 -14.79 -8.63 -16.06
CA GLU A 92 -13.64 -9.11 -16.82
C GLU A 92 -12.79 -7.94 -17.30
N HIS A 93 -13.42 -6.84 -17.70
CA HIS A 93 -12.71 -5.58 -17.95
C HIS A 93 -11.98 -5.08 -16.69
N SER A 94 -12.64 -5.07 -15.53
CA SER A 94 -12.01 -4.70 -14.25
C SER A 94 -10.80 -5.61 -13.95
N ALA A 95 -10.92 -6.92 -14.22
CA ALA A 95 -9.84 -7.88 -14.03
C ALA A 95 -8.68 -7.63 -14.99
N GLN A 96 -8.95 -7.30 -16.26
CA GLN A 96 -7.91 -6.97 -17.24
C GLN A 96 -7.15 -5.70 -16.84
N LEU A 97 -7.84 -4.65 -16.39
CA LEU A 97 -7.18 -3.44 -15.88
C LEU A 97 -6.25 -3.73 -14.71
N ALA A 98 -6.66 -4.60 -13.78
CA ALA A 98 -5.80 -5.04 -12.69
C ALA A 98 -4.55 -5.79 -13.17
N ARG A 99 -4.67 -6.64 -14.20
CA ARG A 99 -3.53 -7.34 -14.81
C ARG A 99 -2.58 -6.38 -15.52
N ASP A 100 -3.10 -5.43 -16.29
CA ASP A 100 -2.29 -4.42 -16.99
C ASP A 100 -1.59 -3.49 -16.00
N GLY A 101 -2.32 -3.07 -14.97
CA GLY A 101 -1.79 -2.28 -13.87
C GLY A 101 -0.69 -3.01 -13.10
N TRP A 102 -0.84 -4.33 -12.90
CA TRP A 102 0.20 -5.15 -12.31
C TRP A 102 1.46 -5.19 -13.17
N GLN A 103 1.37 -5.28 -14.50
CA GLN A 103 2.57 -5.25 -15.35
C GLN A 103 3.35 -3.94 -15.20
N LYS A 104 2.66 -2.80 -15.07
CA LYS A 104 3.31 -1.51 -14.77
C LYS A 104 4.00 -1.51 -13.40
N ALA A 105 3.32 -2.02 -12.38
CA ALA A 105 3.87 -2.12 -11.03
C ALA A 105 5.08 -3.05 -10.96
N LYS A 106 5.00 -4.22 -11.59
CA LYS A 106 6.09 -5.19 -11.73
C LYS A 106 7.30 -4.58 -12.40
N ALA A 107 7.11 -3.88 -13.52
CA ALA A 107 8.20 -3.18 -14.21
C ALA A 107 8.88 -2.15 -13.29
N ALA A 108 8.11 -1.33 -12.57
CA ALA A 108 8.64 -0.34 -11.62
C ALA A 108 9.39 -0.97 -10.43
N ILE A 109 8.93 -2.11 -9.93
CA ILE A 109 9.62 -2.85 -8.85
C ILE A 109 10.97 -3.36 -9.35
N LEU A 110 11.01 -3.92 -10.57
CA LEU A 110 12.19 -4.58 -11.10
C LEU A 110 13.23 -3.61 -11.70
N SER A 111 12.84 -2.39 -12.07
CA SER A 111 13.75 -1.46 -12.76
C SER A 111 14.85 -0.87 -11.88
N SER A 112 14.73 -0.94 -10.54
CA SER A 112 15.60 -0.25 -9.58
C SER A 112 15.58 1.28 -9.62
N ASP A 113 14.74 1.90 -10.46
CA ASP A 113 14.64 3.37 -10.57
C ASP A 113 14.01 4.01 -9.32
N TYR A 114 13.19 3.24 -8.62
CA TYR A 114 12.46 3.68 -7.44
C TYR A 114 13.05 3.06 -6.19
N PHE A 115 13.25 3.91 -5.18
CA PHE A 115 13.57 3.45 -3.83
C PHE A 115 12.36 2.74 -3.20
N MET A 116 11.15 3.19 -3.52
CA MET A 116 9.91 2.64 -2.96
C MET A 116 8.80 2.56 -4.00
N VAL A 117 8.13 1.42 -4.06
CA VAL A 117 6.90 1.21 -4.84
C VAL A 117 5.75 0.88 -3.89
N THR A 118 4.68 1.66 -3.94
CA THR A 118 3.45 1.40 -3.17
C THR A 118 2.39 0.78 -4.07
N LEU A 119 1.86 -0.37 -3.64
CA LEU A 119 0.78 -1.13 -4.26
C LEU A 119 -0.47 -0.99 -3.39
N ASP A 120 -1.15 0.14 -3.54
CA ASP A 120 -2.34 0.45 -2.75
C ASP A 120 -3.54 -0.38 -3.22
N GLU A 121 -4.23 -1.00 -2.28
CA GLU A 121 -5.42 -1.85 -2.46
C GLU A 121 -5.20 -3.06 -3.39
N VAL A 122 -3.94 -3.49 -3.54
CA VAL A 122 -3.55 -4.65 -4.37
C VAL A 122 -4.12 -5.98 -3.87
N THR A 123 -4.51 -6.07 -2.60
CA THR A 123 -5.10 -7.31 -2.07
C THR A 123 -6.44 -7.63 -2.72
N TYR A 124 -7.20 -6.64 -3.22
CA TYR A 124 -8.51 -6.91 -3.83
C TYR A 124 -8.40 -7.68 -5.15
N PRO A 125 -7.61 -7.25 -6.16
CA PRO A 125 -7.39 -8.07 -7.35
C PRO A 125 -6.91 -9.49 -7.06
N LEU A 126 -6.10 -9.67 -6.01
CA LEU A 126 -5.61 -10.98 -5.59
C LEU A 126 -6.74 -11.87 -5.06
N ILE A 127 -7.53 -11.38 -4.10
CA ILE A 127 -8.61 -12.17 -3.49
C ILE A 127 -9.83 -12.34 -4.40
N TYR A 128 -9.98 -11.49 -5.42
CA TYR A 128 -10.99 -11.66 -6.48
C TYR A 128 -10.52 -12.62 -7.59
N GLY A 129 -9.27 -13.10 -7.54
CA GLY A 129 -8.71 -14.01 -8.55
C GLY A 129 -8.38 -13.34 -9.88
N TRP A 130 -8.37 -12.01 -9.95
CA TRP A 130 -8.05 -11.25 -11.15
C TRP A 130 -6.55 -11.23 -11.44
N LEU A 131 -5.75 -11.24 -10.38
CA LEU A 131 -4.30 -11.22 -10.42
C LEU A 131 -3.73 -12.55 -9.91
N PRO A 132 -2.88 -13.25 -10.67
CA PRO A 132 -2.25 -14.48 -10.20
C PRO A 132 -1.31 -14.22 -9.02
N LEU A 133 -1.62 -14.81 -7.86
CA LEU A 133 -0.81 -14.67 -6.65
C LEU A 133 0.64 -15.11 -6.85
N ALA A 134 0.87 -16.17 -7.62
CA ALA A 134 2.20 -16.69 -7.90
C ALA A 134 3.14 -15.65 -8.54
N ASP A 135 2.63 -14.87 -9.49
CA ASP A 135 3.41 -13.83 -10.19
C ASP A 135 3.79 -12.67 -9.24
N VAL A 136 2.89 -12.31 -8.32
CA VAL A 136 3.18 -11.32 -7.28
C VAL A 136 4.27 -11.82 -6.33
N LEU A 137 4.15 -13.05 -5.83
CA LEU A 137 5.15 -13.65 -4.94
C LEU A 137 6.52 -13.76 -5.61
N GLU A 138 6.57 -14.19 -6.86
CA GLU A 138 7.81 -14.28 -7.64
C GLU A 138 8.46 -12.90 -7.80
N THR A 139 7.68 -11.89 -8.21
CA THR A 139 8.18 -10.53 -8.37
C THR A 139 8.70 -9.95 -7.06
N LEU A 140 8.01 -10.16 -5.95
CA LEU A 140 8.44 -9.68 -4.63
C LEU A 140 9.75 -10.35 -4.16
N ARG A 141 9.94 -11.64 -4.45
CA ARG A 141 11.18 -12.37 -4.14
C ARG A 141 12.35 -11.92 -5.01
N ASN A 142 12.11 -11.70 -6.30
CA ASN A 142 13.13 -11.36 -7.28
C ASN A 142 13.41 -9.86 -7.39
N ARG A 143 12.73 -9.01 -6.60
CA ARG A 143 12.95 -7.57 -6.60
C ARG A 143 14.41 -7.23 -6.29
N PRO A 144 14.96 -6.15 -6.86
CA PRO A 144 16.26 -5.64 -6.46
C PRO A 144 16.32 -5.38 -4.95
N SER A 145 17.39 -5.83 -4.30
CA SER A 145 17.49 -5.91 -2.84
C SER A 145 17.28 -4.58 -2.12
N GLN A 146 17.50 -3.44 -2.79
CA GLN A 146 17.35 -2.08 -2.25
C GLN A 146 15.93 -1.51 -2.39
N VAL A 147 15.05 -2.15 -3.17
CA VAL A 147 13.70 -1.63 -3.46
C VAL A 147 12.75 -2.02 -2.33
N HIS A 148 12.12 -1.01 -1.74
CA HIS A 148 11.04 -1.18 -0.77
C HIS A 148 9.71 -1.36 -1.50
N VAL A 149 8.88 -2.32 -1.07
CA VAL A 149 7.54 -2.53 -1.62
C VAL A 149 6.53 -2.46 -0.49
N VAL A 150 5.53 -1.60 -0.63
CA VAL A 150 4.48 -1.40 0.38
C VAL A 150 3.15 -1.88 -0.21
N LEU A 151 2.51 -2.85 0.43
CA LEU A 151 1.22 -3.39 0.01
C LEU A 151 0.14 -2.96 1.00
N THR A 152 -1.02 -2.56 0.49
CA THR A 152 -2.17 -2.25 1.35
C THR A 152 -3.39 -3.04 0.90
N GLY A 153 -4.33 -3.18 1.84
CA GLY A 153 -5.67 -3.67 1.59
C GLY A 153 -6.10 -4.72 2.60
N ARG A 154 -7.39 -5.06 2.57
CA ARG A 154 -7.98 -6.03 3.51
C ARG A 154 -7.63 -7.46 3.09
N ARG A 155 -7.66 -8.39 4.05
CA ARG A 155 -7.53 -9.84 3.81
C ARG A 155 -6.31 -10.19 2.94
N CYS A 156 -5.14 -9.65 3.31
CA CYS A 156 -3.91 -9.95 2.59
C CYS A 156 -3.64 -11.47 2.58
N PRO A 157 -3.30 -12.08 1.42
CA PRO A 157 -2.96 -13.51 1.34
C PRO A 157 -1.84 -13.90 2.32
N ALA A 158 -1.99 -15.07 2.96
CA ALA A 158 -1.06 -15.54 3.99
C ALA A 158 0.37 -15.72 3.45
N GLU A 159 0.50 -16.06 2.17
CA GLU A 159 1.76 -16.21 1.46
C GLU A 159 2.52 -14.88 1.32
N ILE A 160 1.78 -13.77 1.14
CA ILE A 160 2.37 -12.43 1.12
C ILE A 160 2.77 -12.01 2.53
N ILE A 161 1.93 -12.29 3.53
CA ILE A 161 2.24 -12.03 4.95
C ILE A 161 3.52 -12.76 5.35
N ALA A 162 3.66 -14.04 4.99
CA ALA A 162 4.84 -14.85 5.29
C ALA A 162 6.12 -14.35 4.59
N LEU A 163 5.98 -13.73 3.42
CA LEU A 163 7.08 -13.13 2.67
C LEU A 163 7.47 -11.73 3.19
N ALA A 164 6.56 -11.03 3.86
CA ALA A 164 6.75 -9.65 4.26
C ALA A 164 7.72 -9.51 5.44
N ASP A 165 8.53 -8.45 5.41
CA ASP A 165 9.46 -8.11 6.49
C ASP A 165 8.74 -7.40 7.64
N THR A 166 7.62 -6.74 7.36
CA THR A 166 6.81 -6.04 8.36
C THR A 166 5.34 -6.13 7.96
N VAL A 167 4.50 -6.58 8.89
CA VAL A 167 3.05 -6.65 8.72
C VAL A 167 2.38 -5.92 9.87
N THR A 168 1.52 -4.95 9.54
CA THR A 168 0.64 -4.31 10.51
C THR A 168 -0.80 -4.65 10.16
N GLU A 169 -1.50 -5.27 11.11
CA GLU A 169 -2.95 -5.43 11.05
C GLU A 169 -3.63 -4.25 11.73
N MET A 170 -4.29 -3.41 10.95
CA MET A 170 -5.10 -2.32 11.47
C MET A 170 -6.44 -2.88 11.94
N GLN A 171 -6.53 -3.17 13.23
CA GLN A 171 -7.77 -3.64 13.85
C GLN A 171 -8.76 -2.49 14.04
N MET A 172 -10.02 -2.72 13.68
CA MET A 172 -11.09 -1.73 13.83
C MET A 172 -11.62 -1.74 15.27
N VAL A 173 -10.93 -1.07 16.19
CA VAL A 173 -11.40 -0.88 17.58
C VAL A 173 -12.68 -0.05 17.62
N LYS A 174 -12.72 1.06 16.86
CA LYS A 174 -13.90 1.92 16.67
C LYS A 174 -13.80 2.59 15.30
N HIS A 175 -14.94 2.94 14.71
CA HIS A 175 -14.99 3.68 13.45
C HIS A 175 -16.19 4.64 13.44
N ALA A 176 -15.98 5.87 12.96
CA ALA A 176 -17.01 6.92 12.94
C ALA A 176 -18.27 6.51 12.15
N PHE A 177 -18.09 5.81 11.02
CA PHE A 177 -19.19 5.21 10.25
C PHE A 177 -20.15 4.33 11.07
N LYS A 178 -19.64 3.56 12.06
CA LYS A 178 -20.50 2.73 12.93
C LYS A 178 -21.36 3.58 13.88
N ALA A 179 -21.02 4.85 14.07
CA ALA A 179 -21.82 5.82 14.81
C ALA A 179 -22.72 6.67 13.89
N GLY A 180 -22.87 6.30 12.61
CA GLY A 180 -23.70 7.02 11.64
C GLY A 180 -23.07 8.30 11.06
N ILE A 181 -21.80 8.57 11.36
CA ILE A 181 -21.09 9.75 10.83
C ILE A 181 -20.70 9.46 9.38
N PRO A 182 -21.12 10.29 8.41
CA PRO A 182 -20.78 10.11 7.01
C PRO A 182 -19.30 10.43 6.73
N ALA A 183 -18.81 9.96 5.58
CA ALA A 183 -17.48 10.31 5.08
C ALA A 183 -17.30 11.83 4.98
N GLN A 184 -16.13 12.32 5.38
CA GLN A 184 -15.80 13.74 5.42
C GLN A 184 -14.64 14.06 4.47
N ARG A 185 -14.77 15.22 3.81
CA ARG A 185 -13.72 15.76 2.96
C ARG A 185 -12.46 16.07 3.77
N GLY A 186 -11.31 15.62 3.28
CA GLY A 186 -10.01 15.63 3.93
C GLY A 186 -9.74 14.41 4.83
N ILE A 187 -10.72 13.54 5.07
CA ILE A 187 -10.61 12.42 6.04
C ILE A 187 -10.85 11.06 5.38
N GLU A 188 -11.89 10.92 4.56
CA GLU A 188 -12.26 9.70 3.84
C GLU A 188 -12.31 9.84 2.31
N ASP A 189 -12.30 11.06 1.77
CA ASP A 189 -12.26 11.30 0.32
C ASP A 189 -10.84 11.19 -0.26
#